data_AF-A0A3A4PCX3-F1
#
_entry.id   AF-A0A3A4PCX3-F1
#
_cell.length_a   1.000
_cell.length_b   1.000
_cell.length_c   1.000
_cell.angle_alpha   90.00
_cell.angle_beta   90.00
_cell.angle_gamma   90.00
#
_symmetry.space_group_name_H-M   'P 1'
#
loop_
_entity.id
_entity.type
_entity.pdbx_description
1 polymer ?
#
loop_
_entity_poly.entity_id
_entity_poly.type
_entity_poly.pdbx_seq_one_letter_code
_entity_poly.pdbx_strand_id
1 'polypeptide(L)'
;MSRVLIIHPERGPRHFVEARAGRHHDVCAVKSVADGLRAIAKFKPNLIIAQLCARRPEALDLLRYIRRNGNRVPTLLVGEPSAAVLEPAAAKLGAAGFVEYPVEQETLDVAISLALQAEWDRAHAIPEVTSEESSQNLSVLETELNRKMVCFAGKNQVYIRSVILGGGRTSPPRIALKCALRKKYGQEPDVYYDYIRDICCADPSRCAAYREFQKNRPVT
;
A
#
# COMPACT_ATOMS: atom_id res chain seq x y z
N MET A 1 -12.40 1.21 -10.46
CA MET A 1 -12.16 -0.12 -11.08
C MET A 1 -10.71 -0.49 -10.80
N SER A 2 -10.46 -1.54 -10.02
CA SER A 2 -9.11 -1.98 -9.64
C SER A 2 -8.55 -2.99 -10.64
N ARG A 3 -7.22 -3.07 -10.76
CA ARG A 3 -6.53 -4.02 -11.65
C ARG A 3 -6.17 -5.29 -10.87
N VAL A 4 -6.70 -6.45 -11.28
CA VAL A 4 -6.54 -7.72 -10.57
C VAL A 4 -5.75 -8.70 -11.44
N LEU A 5 -4.63 -9.22 -10.92
CA LEU A 5 -3.85 -10.27 -11.58
C LEU A 5 -4.21 -11.63 -10.99
N ILE A 6 -4.68 -12.56 -11.81
CA ILE A 6 -5.04 -13.92 -11.40
C ILE A 6 -3.94 -14.89 -11.86
N ILE A 7 -3.40 -15.68 -10.94
CA ILE A 7 -2.39 -16.70 -11.19
C ILE A 7 -2.97 -18.06 -10.80
N HIS A 8 -3.39 -18.84 -11.79
CA HIS A 8 -4.01 -20.15 -11.54
C HIS A 8 -3.63 -21.14 -12.67
N PRO A 9 -3.06 -22.31 -12.37
CA PRO A 9 -2.59 -23.23 -13.41
C PRO A 9 -3.72 -23.87 -14.22
N GLU A 10 -4.78 -24.31 -13.53
CA GLU A 10 -5.89 -25.00 -14.16
C GLU A 10 -6.84 -24.04 -14.88
N ARG A 11 -7.25 -24.40 -16.11
CA ARG A 11 -8.06 -23.53 -16.97
C ARG A 11 -9.46 -23.28 -16.42
N GLY A 12 -10.12 -24.31 -15.88
CA GLY A 12 -11.51 -24.23 -15.40
C GLY A 12 -11.65 -23.25 -14.23
N PRO A 13 -10.99 -23.52 -13.08
CA PRO A 13 -11.00 -22.59 -11.95
C PRO A 13 -10.45 -21.21 -12.29
N ARG A 14 -9.40 -21.10 -13.13
CA ARG A 14 -8.88 -19.80 -13.59
C ARG A 14 -9.96 -18.98 -14.28
N HIS A 15 -10.63 -19.57 -15.28
CA HIS A 15 -11.67 -18.88 -16.04
C HIS A 15 -12.87 -18.49 -15.17
N PHE A 16 -13.19 -19.33 -14.19
CA PHE A 16 -14.25 -19.07 -13.23
C PHE A 16 -13.94 -17.86 -12.32
N VAL A 17 -12.74 -17.81 -11.72
CA VAL A 17 -12.31 -16.67 -10.89
C VAL A 17 -12.19 -15.41 -11.75
N GLU A 18 -11.69 -15.53 -12.98
CA GLU A 18 -11.60 -14.43 -13.96
C GLU A 18 -12.97 -13.86 -14.30
N ALA A 19 -13.95 -14.69 -14.63
CA ALA A 19 -15.31 -14.26 -14.95
C ALA A 19 -16.00 -13.55 -13.77
N ARG A 20 -15.68 -13.95 -12.54
CA ARG A 20 -16.27 -13.36 -11.31
C ARG A 20 -15.62 -12.04 -10.94
N ALA A 21 -14.29 -11.98 -10.91
CA ALA A 21 -13.55 -10.75 -10.66
C ALA A 21 -13.78 -9.71 -11.78
N GLY A 22 -13.90 -10.16 -13.04
CA GLY A 22 -14.06 -9.31 -14.22
C GLY A 22 -15.36 -8.50 -14.27
N ARG A 23 -16.32 -8.77 -13.38
CA ARG A 23 -17.57 -7.98 -13.27
C ARG A 23 -17.34 -6.56 -12.76
N HIS A 24 -16.33 -6.37 -11.91
CA HIS A 24 -16.07 -5.10 -11.22
C HIS A 24 -14.61 -4.61 -11.35
N HIS A 25 -13.74 -5.41 -11.96
CA HIS A 25 -12.29 -5.18 -12.02
C HIS A 25 -11.73 -5.37 -13.42
N ASP A 26 -10.62 -4.69 -13.72
CA ASP A 26 -9.79 -4.96 -14.90
C ASP A 26 -8.91 -6.17 -14.58
N VAL A 27 -9.09 -7.28 -15.29
CA VAL A 27 -8.49 -8.58 -14.94
C VAL A 27 -7.44 -9.01 -15.97
N CYS A 28 -6.30 -9.45 -15.48
CA CYS A 28 -5.30 -10.18 -16.27
C CYS A 28 -5.11 -11.56 -15.65
N ALA A 29 -5.34 -12.63 -16.41
CA ALA A 29 -5.17 -14.00 -15.93
C ALA A 29 -3.98 -14.70 -16.59
N VAL A 30 -3.18 -15.41 -15.79
CA VAL A 30 -1.99 -16.16 -16.23
C VAL A 30 -1.96 -17.55 -15.59
N LYS A 31 -1.19 -18.46 -16.19
CA LYS A 31 -1.17 -19.89 -15.83
C LYS A 31 -0.07 -20.30 -14.84
N SER A 32 0.89 -19.44 -14.57
CA SER A 32 2.05 -19.80 -13.76
C SER A 32 2.56 -18.61 -12.96
N VAL A 33 3.25 -18.88 -11.85
CA VAL A 33 3.91 -17.83 -11.06
C VAL A 33 4.94 -17.06 -11.91
N ALA A 34 5.70 -17.75 -12.77
CA ALA A 34 6.67 -17.11 -13.66
C ALA A 34 6.01 -16.11 -14.62
N ASP A 35 4.86 -16.46 -15.20
CA ASP A 35 4.06 -15.53 -16.03
C ASP A 35 3.50 -14.38 -15.19
N GLY A 36 3.07 -14.68 -13.96
CA GLY A 36 2.59 -13.68 -12.99
C GLY A 36 3.63 -12.63 -12.66
N LEU A 37 4.87 -13.05 -12.36
CA LEU A 37 5.97 -12.13 -12.07
C LEU A 37 6.26 -11.18 -13.25
N ARG A 38 6.20 -11.69 -14.49
CA ARG A 38 6.33 -10.86 -15.70
C ARG A 38 5.14 -9.92 -15.88
N ALA A 39 3.93 -10.39 -15.56
CA ALA A 39 2.71 -9.61 -15.65
C ALA A 39 2.68 -8.47 -14.61
N ILE A 40 3.19 -8.67 -13.39
CA ILE A 40 3.22 -7.63 -12.34
C ILE A 40 3.86 -6.33 -12.85
N ALA A 41 5.00 -6.42 -13.55
CA ALA A 41 5.71 -5.23 -14.04
C ALA A 41 4.93 -4.47 -15.14
N LYS A 42 4.24 -5.21 -16.04
CA LYS A 42 3.52 -4.64 -17.18
C LYS A 42 2.12 -4.17 -16.80
N PHE A 43 1.40 -5.03 -16.08
CA PHE A 43 0.00 -4.85 -15.71
C PHE A 43 -0.16 -4.02 -14.42
N LYS A 44 0.87 -3.85 -13.59
CA LYS A 44 0.82 -3.05 -12.34
C LYS A 44 -0.48 -3.29 -11.54
N PRO A 45 -0.76 -4.56 -11.15
CA PRO A 45 -2.00 -4.89 -10.45
C PRO A 45 -2.10 -4.17 -9.11
N ASN A 46 -3.33 -3.89 -8.68
CA ASN A 46 -3.67 -3.45 -7.33
C ASN A 46 -3.91 -4.62 -6.38
N LEU A 47 -4.19 -5.81 -6.91
CA LEU A 47 -4.39 -7.05 -6.17
C LEU A 47 -3.91 -8.24 -7.00
N ILE A 48 -3.30 -9.22 -6.35
CA ILE A 48 -2.99 -10.53 -6.94
C ILE A 48 -3.90 -11.57 -6.30
N ILE A 49 -4.48 -12.45 -7.12
CA ILE A 49 -5.19 -13.65 -6.68
C ILE A 49 -4.37 -14.85 -7.15
N ALA A 50 -3.89 -15.69 -6.24
CA ALA A 50 -3.02 -16.82 -6.57
C ALA A 50 -3.56 -18.14 -6.03
N GLN A 51 -3.46 -19.21 -6.84
CA GLN A 51 -3.84 -20.56 -6.40
C GLN A 51 -2.87 -21.10 -5.35
N LEU A 52 -3.40 -21.49 -4.19
CA LEU A 52 -2.72 -22.23 -3.15
C LEU A 52 -3.07 -23.72 -3.27
N CYS A 53 -2.05 -24.57 -3.35
CA CYS A 53 -2.20 -26.02 -3.43
C CYS A 53 -1.22 -26.69 -2.46
N ALA A 54 -1.71 -27.66 -1.67
CA ALA A 54 -0.89 -28.41 -0.73
C ALA A 54 0.26 -29.18 -1.41
N ARG A 55 0.03 -29.68 -2.64
CA ARG A 55 1.03 -30.46 -3.40
C ARG A 55 2.11 -29.58 -4.03
N ARG A 56 1.80 -28.31 -4.31
CA ARG A 56 2.69 -27.36 -5.01
C ARG A 56 2.52 -25.97 -4.41
N PRO A 57 3.29 -25.62 -3.38
CA PRO A 57 3.15 -24.35 -2.67
C PRO A 57 3.78 -23.17 -3.43
N GLU A 58 3.66 -23.11 -4.76
CA GLU A 58 4.25 -22.05 -5.60
C GLU A 58 3.75 -20.65 -5.20
N ALA A 59 2.53 -20.54 -4.67
CA ALA A 59 2.00 -19.30 -4.11
C ALA A 59 2.85 -18.78 -2.92
N LEU A 60 3.45 -19.67 -2.11
CA LEU A 60 4.35 -19.25 -1.03
C LEU A 60 5.67 -18.71 -1.59
N ASP A 61 6.14 -19.25 -2.72
CA ASP A 61 7.32 -18.74 -3.43
C ASP A 61 7.05 -17.35 -4.00
N LEU A 62 5.85 -17.15 -4.58
CA LEU A 62 5.36 -15.84 -5.02
C LEU A 62 5.35 -14.81 -3.88
N LEU A 63 4.78 -15.15 -2.72
CA LEU A 63 4.75 -14.25 -1.56
C LEU A 63 6.17 -13.91 -1.07
N ARG A 64 7.07 -14.91 -1.00
CA ARG A 64 8.48 -14.70 -0.67
C ARG A 64 9.16 -13.75 -1.65
N TYR A 65 8.88 -13.89 -2.95
CA TYR A 65 9.41 -13.00 -3.98
C TYR A 65 8.88 -11.57 -3.82
N ILE A 66 7.56 -11.39 -3.70
CA ILE A 66 6.93 -10.08 -3.54
C ILE A 66 7.53 -9.32 -2.36
N ARG A 67 7.62 -10.00 -1.20
CA ARG A 67 8.20 -9.43 0.02
C ARG A 67 9.67 -9.05 -0.13
N ARG A 68 10.51 -9.92 -0.71
CA ARG A 68 11.96 -9.66 -0.89
C ARG A 68 12.24 -8.50 -1.84
N ASN A 69 11.37 -8.24 -2.81
CA ASN A 69 11.52 -7.17 -3.78
C ASN A 69 10.85 -5.85 -3.33
N GLY A 70 10.37 -5.77 -2.09
CA GLY A 70 9.71 -4.58 -1.55
C GLY A 70 8.38 -4.25 -2.24
N ASN A 71 7.82 -5.18 -3.01
CA ASN A 71 6.51 -5.01 -3.62
C ASN A 71 5.43 -5.24 -2.54
N ARG A 72 4.45 -4.35 -2.45
CA ARG A 72 3.39 -4.35 -1.43
C ARG A 72 2.02 -4.73 -1.97
N VAL A 73 1.92 -5.13 -3.24
CA VAL A 73 0.62 -5.51 -3.83
C VAL A 73 -0.01 -6.65 -2.99
N PRO A 74 -1.21 -6.44 -2.42
CA PRO A 74 -1.87 -7.45 -1.61
C PRO A 74 -2.10 -8.72 -2.44
N THR A 75 -1.90 -9.87 -1.83
CA THR A 75 -2.06 -11.17 -2.48
C THR A 75 -3.10 -11.99 -1.74
N LEU A 76 -4.25 -12.19 -2.37
CA LEU A 76 -5.33 -13.06 -1.91
C LEU A 76 -5.05 -14.48 -2.41
N LEU A 77 -5.18 -15.48 -1.54
CA LEU A 77 -5.01 -16.88 -1.91
C LEU A 77 -6.37 -17.52 -2.14
N VAL A 78 -6.47 -18.33 -3.20
CA VAL A 78 -7.63 -19.18 -3.47
C VAL A 78 -7.14 -20.63 -3.47
N GLY A 79 -7.82 -21.56 -2.82
CA GLY A 79 -7.35 -22.95 -2.78
C GLY A 79 -8.42 -23.93 -2.32
N GLU A 80 -8.19 -25.21 -2.56
CA GLU A 80 -9.04 -26.27 -2.00
C GLU A 80 -8.93 -26.31 -0.47
N PRO A 81 -9.90 -26.92 0.24
CA PRO A 81 -9.81 -27.08 1.70
C PRO A 81 -8.53 -27.81 2.15
N SER A 82 -7.98 -28.71 1.34
CA SER A 82 -6.71 -29.38 1.61
C SER A 82 -5.51 -28.42 1.72
N ALA A 83 -5.60 -27.24 1.09
CA ALA A 83 -4.55 -26.22 1.10
C ALA A 83 -4.59 -25.34 2.37
N ALA A 84 -5.66 -25.39 3.17
CA ALA A 84 -5.82 -24.60 4.38
C ALA A 84 -4.69 -24.81 5.40
N VAL A 85 -4.08 -26.01 5.41
CA VAL A 85 -2.90 -26.33 6.24
C VAL A 85 -1.71 -25.38 5.99
N LEU A 86 -1.64 -24.73 4.82
CA LEU A 86 -0.59 -23.78 4.45
C LEU A 86 -0.93 -22.32 4.82
N GLU A 87 -2.16 -22.02 5.25
CA GLU A 87 -2.58 -20.65 5.60
C GLU A 87 -1.69 -19.97 6.64
N PRO A 88 -1.28 -20.63 7.75
CA PRO A 88 -0.41 -19.98 8.73
C PRO A 88 0.94 -19.58 8.14
N ALA A 89 1.48 -20.38 7.20
CA ALA A 89 2.71 -20.07 6.51
C ALA A 89 2.52 -18.92 5.51
N ALA A 90 1.41 -18.91 4.77
CA ALA A 90 1.04 -17.83 3.86
C ALA A 90 0.84 -16.49 4.59
N ALA A 91 0.15 -16.49 5.73
CA ALA A 91 -0.08 -15.31 6.55
C ALA A 91 1.24 -14.70 7.04
N LYS A 92 2.18 -15.53 7.53
CA LYS A 92 3.54 -15.09 7.92
C LYS A 92 4.34 -14.48 6.76
N LEU A 93 4.02 -14.85 5.52
CA LEU A 93 4.62 -14.31 4.32
C LEU A 93 3.90 -13.07 3.76
N GLY A 94 2.79 -12.65 4.37
CA GLY A 94 2.06 -11.43 4.01
C GLY A 94 0.89 -11.65 3.05
N ALA A 95 0.32 -12.85 2.99
CA ALA A 95 -0.96 -13.06 2.30
C ALA A 95 -2.04 -12.15 2.91
N ALA A 96 -2.88 -11.56 2.06
CA ALA A 96 -3.95 -10.65 2.47
C ALA A 96 -5.19 -11.41 2.99
N GLY A 97 -5.33 -12.68 2.61
CA GLY A 97 -6.41 -13.56 3.03
C GLY A 97 -6.38 -14.88 2.27
N PHE A 98 -7.28 -15.79 2.64
CA PHE A 98 -7.51 -17.06 1.96
C PHE A 98 -9.01 -17.23 1.68
N VAL A 99 -9.33 -17.78 0.52
CA VAL A 99 -10.70 -18.11 0.11
C VAL A 99 -10.73 -19.54 -0.42
N GLU A 100 -11.65 -20.34 0.10
CA GLU A 100 -11.81 -21.72 -0.32
C GLU A 100 -12.45 -21.80 -1.72
N TYR A 101 -11.95 -22.72 -2.55
CA TYR A 101 -12.56 -23.08 -3.83
C TYR A 101 -13.46 -24.31 -3.66
N PRO A 102 -14.70 -24.33 -4.22
CA PRO A 102 -15.28 -23.34 -5.12
C PRO A 102 -15.70 -22.04 -4.41
N VAL A 103 -15.21 -20.91 -4.93
CA VAL A 103 -15.44 -19.60 -4.32
C VAL A 103 -16.75 -18.99 -4.80
N GLU A 104 -17.67 -18.60 -3.92
CA GLU A 104 -18.88 -17.85 -4.29
C GLU A 104 -18.58 -16.39 -4.69
N GLN A 105 -19.44 -15.79 -5.53
CA GLN A 105 -19.21 -14.40 -6.00
C GLN A 105 -19.11 -13.42 -4.82
N GLU A 106 -20.06 -13.48 -3.89
CA GLU A 106 -20.12 -12.57 -2.75
C GLU A 106 -18.87 -12.72 -1.86
N THR A 107 -18.45 -13.95 -1.58
CA THR A 107 -17.22 -14.23 -0.81
C THR A 107 -15.98 -13.66 -1.51
N LEU A 108 -15.89 -13.80 -2.84
CA LEU A 108 -14.77 -13.25 -3.60
C LEU A 108 -14.75 -11.72 -3.55
N ASP A 109 -15.90 -11.08 -3.74
CA ASP A 109 -16.02 -9.62 -3.75
C ASP A 109 -15.69 -9.02 -2.38
N VAL A 110 -16.15 -9.66 -1.29
CA VAL A 110 -15.79 -9.27 0.08
C VAL A 110 -14.29 -9.42 0.31
N ALA A 111 -13.70 -10.56 -0.09
CA ALA A 111 -12.27 -10.81 0.11
C ALA A 111 -11.38 -9.83 -0.69
N ILE A 112 -11.76 -9.53 -1.94
CA ILE A 112 -11.09 -8.52 -2.78
C ILE A 112 -11.19 -7.14 -2.11
N SER A 113 -12.38 -6.75 -1.66
CA SER A 113 -12.63 -5.45 -1.03
C SER A 113 -11.81 -5.29 0.25
N LEU A 114 -11.81 -6.30 1.12
CA LEU A 114 -11.02 -6.29 2.35
C LEU A 114 -9.50 -6.23 2.07
N ALA A 115 -9.01 -6.98 1.08
CA ALA A 115 -7.59 -6.98 0.73
C ALA A 115 -7.13 -5.61 0.19
N LEU A 116 -7.95 -4.99 -0.67
CA LEU A 116 -7.69 -3.65 -1.20
C LEU A 116 -7.79 -2.58 -0.12
N GLN A 117 -8.80 -2.65 0.75
CA GLN A 117 -8.97 -1.71 1.86
C GLN A 117 -7.81 -1.80 2.85
N ALA A 118 -7.37 -3.01 3.21
CA ALA A 118 -6.23 -3.18 4.10
C ALA A 118 -4.93 -2.61 3.51
N GLU A 119 -4.71 -2.74 2.19
CA GLU A 119 -3.57 -2.09 1.55
C GLU A 119 -3.73 -0.57 1.52
N TRP A 120 -4.93 -0.07 1.24
CA TRP A 120 -5.22 1.36 1.31
C TRP A 120 -4.93 1.92 2.71
N ASP A 121 -5.41 1.25 3.75
CA ASP A 121 -5.20 1.62 5.14
C ASP A 121 -3.73 1.55 5.53
N ARG A 122 -2.97 0.56 5.05
CA ARG A 122 -1.52 0.49 5.25
C ARG A 122 -0.76 1.59 4.53
N ALA A 123 -1.13 1.89 3.28
CA ALA A 123 -0.49 2.92 2.47
C ALA A 123 -0.75 4.33 3.01
N HIS A 124 -1.91 4.54 3.63
CA HIS A 124 -2.33 5.80 4.25
C HIS A 124 -2.27 5.75 5.78
N ALA A 125 -1.63 4.72 6.35
CA ALA A 125 -1.45 4.62 7.78
C ALA A 125 -0.64 5.84 8.22
N ILE A 126 -1.18 6.56 9.20
CA ILE A 126 -0.45 7.61 9.89
C ILE A 126 0.80 6.92 10.47
N PRO A 127 2.02 7.40 10.19
CA PRO A 127 3.22 6.82 10.76
C PRO A 127 3.10 6.73 12.28
N GLU A 128 3.88 5.87 12.91
CA GLU A 128 3.95 5.83 14.38
C GLU A 128 4.59 7.13 14.90
N VAL A 129 4.14 7.59 16.07
CA VAL A 129 4.74 8.73 16.78
C VAL A 129 6.16 8.31 17.18
N THR A 130 7.18 9.08 16.82
CA THR A 130 8.55 8.74 17.23
C THR A 130 8.76 9.05 18.71
N SER A 131 9.74 8.40 19.35
CA SER A 131 10.07 8.66 20.76
C SER A 131 10.45 10.12 21.00
N GLU A 132 11.12 10.74 20.03
CA GLU A 132 11.47 12.16 20.07
C GLU A 132 10.22 13.04 20.02
N GLU A 133 9.30 12.78 19.10
CA GLU A 133 8.03 13.49 18.99
C GLU A 133 7.16 13.31 20.25
N SER A 134 7.13 12.09 20.82
CA SER A 134 6.33 11.80 22.03
C SER A 134 6.94 12.35 23.32
N SER A 135 8.26 12.53 23.36
CA SER A 135 8.97 13.05 24.55
C SER A 135 8.90 14.57 24.69
N GLN A 136 8.47 15.29 23.65
CA GLN A 136 8.50 16.75 23.61
C GLN A 136 7.09 17.36 23.65
N ASN A 137 7.02 18.64 24.04
CA ASN A 137 5.79 19.41 23.92
C ASN A 137 5.49 19.71 22.44
N LEU A 138 4.39 19.17 21.92
CA LEU A 138 4.03 19.31 20.50
C LEU A 138 3.87 20.77 20.06
N SER A 139 3.38 21.67 20.91
CA SER A 139 3.25 23.10 20.56
C SER A 139 4.61 23.79 20.44
N VAL A 140 5.58 23.37 21.25
CA VAL A 140 6.97 23.85 21.14
C VAL A 140 7.60 23.34 19.84
N LEU A 141 7.43 22.05 19.54
CA LEU A 141 7.89 21.46 18.28
C LEU A 141 7.27 22.14 17.05
N GLU A 142 5.95 22.36 17.06
CA GLU A 142 5.24 23.06 15.99
C GLU A 142 5.84 24.45 15.74
N THR A 143 6.03 25.23 16.81
CA THR A 143 6.59 26.59 16.73
C THR A 143 8.02 26.57 16.19
N GLU A 144 8.85 25.66 16.71
CA GLU A 144 10.24 25.52 16.29
C GLU A 144 10.35 25.13 14.82
N LEU A 145 9.57 24.14 14.38
CA LEU A 145 9.60 23.68 12.99
C LEU A 145 9.06 24.75 12.04
N ASN A 146 7.99 25.46 12.39
CA ASN A 146 7.49 26.59 11.60
C ASN A 146 8.55 27.69 11.43
N ARG A 147 9.39 27.93 12.44
CA ARG A 147 10.51 28.88 12.36
C ARG A 147 11.66 28.37 11.48
N LYS A 148 11.97 27.07 11.54
CA LYS A 148 13.09 26.44 10.83
C LYS A 148 12.76 26.02 9.39
N MET A 149 11.48 25.94 9.04
CA MET A 149 11.06 25.37 7.76
C MET A 149 11.58 26.15 6.56
N VAL A 150 12.28 25.45 5.67
CA VAL A 150 12.77 26.00 4.40
C VAL A 150 12.05 25.29 3.26
N CYS A 151 10.95 25.86 2.79
CA CYS A 151 10.30 25.38 1.58
C CYS A 151 10.28 26.45 0.50
N PHE A 152 10.77 26.08 -0.69
CA PHE A 152 10.76 26.93 -1.87
C PHE A 152 9.34 27.19 -2.42
N ALA A 153 8.36 26.35 -2.04
CA ALA A 153 6.96 26.50 -2.45
C ALA A 153 6.21 27.57 -1.64
N GLY A 154 6.89 28.29 -0.75
CA GLY A 154 6.31 29.30 0.13
C GLY A 154 6.17 28.83 1.58
N LYS A 155 5.44 29.61 2.38
CA LYS A 155 5.18 29.32 3.79
C LYS A 155 4.21 28.13 3.89
N ASN A 156 4.74 26.93 4.08
CA ASN A 156 3.92 25.81 4.55
C ASN A 156 3.85 25.88 6.08
N GLN A 157 2.67 25.67 6.64
CA GLN A 157 2.46 25.69 8.09
C GLN A 157 2.48 24.26 8.63
N VAL A 158 3.36 24.02 9.59
CA VAL A 158 3.34 22.86 10.49
C VAL A 158 2.20 23.06 11.49
N TYR A 159 1.46 22.00 11.78
CA TYR A 159 0.35 22.00 12.73
C TYR A 159 0.28 20.67 13.47
N ILE A 160 -0.42 20.66 14.61
CA ILE A 160 -0.75 19.44 15.33
C ILE A 160 -2.02 18.83 14.73
N ARG A 161 -1.97 17.55 14.38
CA ARG A 161 -3.07 16.79 13.79
C ARG A 161 -3.41 15.57 14.64
N SER A 162 -4.70 15.39 14.89
CA SER A 162 -5.28 14.11 15.32
C SER A 162 -6.30 13.66 14.28
N VAL A 163 -6.36 12.35 13.98
CA VAL A 163 -7.32 11.78 13.04
C VAL A 163 -8.38 11.01 13.80
N ILE A 164 -9.65 11.23 13.47
CA ILE A 164 -10.75 10.46 14.02
C ILE A 164 -10.75 9.08 13.35
N LEU A 165 -10.54 8.04 14.16
CA LEU A 165 -10.61 6.64 13.78
C LEU A 165 -12.06 6.14 13.93
N GLY A 166 -12.37 5.00 13.29
CA GLY A 166 -13.67 4.36 13.45
C GLY A 166 -14.03 4.07 14.92
N GLY A 167 -15.31 4.26 15.26
CA GLY A 167 -15.83 4.04 16.62
C GLY A 167 -15.56 5.20 17.59
N GLY A 168 -15.40 6.43 17.10
CA GLY A 168 -15.25 7.64 17.94
C GLY A 168 -13.88 7.78 18.63
N ARG A 169 -12.92 6.90 18.33
CA ARG A 169 -11.54 7.00 18.83
C ARG A 169 -10.76 8.03 18.01
N THR A 170 -9.74 8.64 18.59
CA THR A 170 -8.81 9.54 17.88
C THR A 170 -7.41 8.96 17.91
N SER A 171 -6.62 9.22 16.85
CA SER A 171 -5.20 8.91 16.85
C SER A 171 -4.47 9.79 17.88
N PRO A 172 -3.31 9.36 18.39
CA PRO A 172 -2.41 10.26 19.09
C PRO A 172 -2.15 11.53 18.26
N PRO A 173 -2.07 12.71 18.87
CA PRO A 173 -1.73 13.94 18.17
C PRO A 173 -0.31 13.85 17.59
N ARG A 174 -0.16 14.33 16.36
CA ARG A 174 1.07 14.28 15.56
C ARG A 174 1.42 15.65 15.04
N ILE A 175 2.71 15.97 14.95
CA ILE A 175 3.20 17.05 14.12
C ILE A 175 3.05 16.67 12.65
N ALA A 176 2.36 17.52 11.90
CA ALA A 176 2.10 17.33 10.48
C ALA A 176 2.30 18.63 9.69
N LEU A 177 2.47 18.48 8.39
CA LEU A 177 2.58 19.56 7.42
C LEU A 177 1.81 19.15 6.16
N LYS A 178 0.98 20.07 5.65
CA LYS A 178 0.27 19.87 4.38
C LYS A 178 1.03 20.52 3.24
N CYS A 179 1.84 19.73 2.54
CA CYS A 179 2.72 20.22 1.49
C CYS A 179 1.96 20.46 0.17
N ALA A 180 1.76 21.73 -0.20
CA ALA A 180 1.08 22.11 -1.44
C ALA A 180 1.78 21.57 -2.70
N LEU A 181 3.10 21.46 -2.64
CA LEU A 181 3.92 20.97 -3.73
C LEU A 181 3.75 19.46 -3.95
N ARG A 182 3.70 18.65 -2.89
CA ARG A 182 3.40 17.21 -2.98
C ARG A 182 2.03 17.00 -3.64
N LYS A 183 1.02 17.77 -3.22
CA LYS A 183 -0.30 17.77 -3.85
C LYS A 183 -0.22 18.06 -5.37
N LYS A 184 0.57 19.05 -5.78
CA LYS A 184 0.74 19.43 -7.20
C LYS A 184 1.31 18.30 -8.06
N TYR A 185 2.20 17.48 -7.51
CA TYR A 185 2.86 16.37 -8.22
C TYR A 185 2.22 15.01 -7.96
N GLY A 186 0.97 14.97 -7.46
CA GLY A 186 0.25 13.71 -7.22
C GLY A 186 0.86 12.82 -6.13
N GLN A 187 1.61 13.42 -5.20
CA GLN A 187 2.16 12.74 -4.03
C GLN A 187 1.28 12.99 -2.80
N GLU A 188 1.40 12.14 -1.78
CA GLU A 188 0.69 12.31 -0.51
C GLU A 188 1.04 13.68 0.11
N PRO A 189 0.05 14.59 0.29
CA PRO A 189 0.31 15.96 0.73
C PRO A 189 0.73 16.03 2.20
N ASP A 190 0.25 15.10 3.02
CA ASP A 190 0.55 15.07 4.45
C ASP A 190 1.96 14.51 4.67
N VAL A 191 2.79 15.26 5.36
CA VAL A 191 4.10 14.81 5.85
C VAL A 191 4.18 15.02 7.36
N TYR A 192 4.91 14.13 8.03
CA TYR A 192 4.95 14.06 9.50
C TYR A 192 6.31 14.47 10.05
N TYR A 193 6.38 14.60 11.38
CA TYR A 193 7.54 15.07 12.14
C TYR A 193 8.91 14.70 11.56
N ASP A 194 9.20 13.41 11.38
CA ASP A 194 10.52 12.95 10.95
C ASP A 194 10.88 13.46 9.56
N TYR A 195 9.94 13.42 8.62
CA TYR A 195 10.14 13.95 7.27
C TYR A 195 10.32 15.48 7.32
N ILE A 196 9.56 16.17 8.15
CA ILE A 196 9.67 17.62 8.31
C ILE A 196 11.06 17.98 8.84
N ARG A 197 11.50 17.34 9.92
CA ARG A 197 12.79 17.57 10.56
C ARG A 197 13.96 17.21 9.63
N ASP A 198 13.96 15.99 9.10
CA ASP A 198 15.11 15.41 8.41
C ASP A 198 15.22 15.83 6.94
N ILE A 199 14.14 16.32 6.34
CA ILE A 199 14.10 16.70 4.92
C ILE A 199 13.67 18.15 4.74
N CYS A 200 12.52 18.57 5.27
CA CYS A 200 12.04 19.93 5.02
C CYS A 200 12.88 21.01 5.73
N CYS A 201 13.37 20.72 6.94
CA CYS A 201 14.17 21.66 7.74
C CYS A 201 15.68 21.45 7.61
N ALA A 202 16.13 20.28 7.13
CA ALA A 202 17.55 19.94 7.03
C ALA A 202 18.07 19.98 5.57
N ASP A 203 17.57 19.10 4.70
CA ASP A 203 18.04 19.01 3.30
C ASP A 203 16.87 18.86 2.31
N PRO A 204 16.34 19.99 1.79
CA PRO A 204 15.24 19.98 0.83
C PRO A 204 15.57 19.25 -0.48
N SER A 205 16.85 19.09 -0.84
CA SER A 205 17.27 18.39 -2.07
C SER A 205 16.82 16.93 -2.11
N ARG A 206 16.64 16.32 -0.92
CA ARG A 206 16.13 14.96 -0.75
C ARG A 206 14.62 14.85 -0.91
N CYS A 207 13.89 15.96 -0.87
CA CYS A 207 12.43 15.97 -1.00
C CYS A 207 12.00 15.51 -2.41
N ALA A 208 11.17 14.48 -2.50
CA ALA A 208 10.70 13.93 -3.78
C ALA A 208 9.94 14.98 -4.61
N ALA A 209 9.02 15.73 -3.99
CA ALA A 209 8.29 16.78 -4.68
C ALA A 209 9.20 17.95 -5.11
N TYR A 210 10.25 18.27 -4.35
CA TYR A 210 11.23 19.28 -4.77
C TYR A 210 12.02 18.84 -5.99
N ARG A 211 12.45 17.58 -6.03
CA ARG A 211 13.16 17.02 -7.19
C ARG A 211 12.28 17.06 -8.45
N GLU A 212 10.99 16.70 -8.32
CA GLU A 212 10.04 16.84 -9.42
C GLU A 212 9.83 18.31 -9.83
N PHE A 213 9.78 19.23 -8.87
CA PHE A 213 9.73 20.66 -9.18
C PHE A 213 10.94 21.14 -9.98
N GLN A 214 12.16 20.77 -9.56
CA GLN A 214 13.39 21.16 -10.26
C GLN A 214 13.44 20.62 -11.68
N LYS A 215 13.03 19.36 -11.91
CA LYS A 215 12.96 18.78 -13.26
C LYS A 215 12.00 19.54 -14.20
N ASN A 216 10.91 20.08 -13.65
CA ASN A 216 9.87 20.76 -14.42
C ASN A 216 10.05 22.29 -14.46
N ARG A 217 11.13 22.82 -13.87
CA ARG A 217 11.37 24.26 -13.86
C ARG A 217 11.89 24.67 -15.24
N PRO A 218 11.25 25.63 -15.94
CA PRO A 218 11.79 26.14 -17.19
C PRO A 218 13.16 26.75 -16.91
N VAL A 219 14.16 26.36 -17.70
CA VAL A 219 15.49 26.97 -17.68
C VAL A 219 15.31 28.36 -18.28
N THR A 220 15.16 29.35 -17.40
CA THR A 220 15.21 30.77 -17.74
C THR A 220 16.63 31.22 -17.91
#